data_AF-A0A938HMX3-F1
#
_entry.id   AF-A0A938HMX3-F1
#
_cell.length_a   1.000
_cell.length_b   1.000
_cell.length_c   1.000
_cell.angle_alpha   90.00
_cell.angle_beta   90.00
_cell.angle_gamma   90.00
#
_symmetry.space_group_name_H-M   'P 1'
#
loop_
_entity.id
_entity.type
_entity.pdbx_description
1 polymer ?
#
loop_
_entity_poly.entity_id
_entity_poly.type
_entity_poly.pdbx_seq_one_letter_code
_entity_poly.pdbx_strand_id
1 'polypeptide(L)' 'IRYEPSAGKAGYCLLNGEPTIFIDQRMTLKQRAAALARMLCRFDCEGVFLPPVVRSLIDEGRELEGLPHGGNGNGRPPP' A
#
# COMPACT_ATOMS: atom_id res chain seq x y z
N ILE A 1 -10.63 3.27 17.99
CA ILE A 1 -10.60 3.14 16.51
C ILE A 1 -10.02 4.44 15.96
N ARG A 2 -8.80 4.42 15.39
CA ARG A 2 -8.19 5.60 14.76
C ARG A 2 -8.45 5.49 13.26
N TYR A 3 -9.40 6.28 12.78
CA TYR A 3 -9.75 6.35 11.36
C TYR A 3 -8.88 7.44 10.72
N GLU A 4 -8.00 7.07 9.79
CA GLU A 4 -7.34 8.06 8.93
C GLU A 4 -8.20 8.27 7.69
N PRO A 5 -8.82 9.46 7.52
CA PRO A 5 -9.63 9.72 6.34
C PRO A 5 -8.71 9.76 5.13
N SER A 6 -8.76 8.70 4.32
CA SER A 6 -8.40 8.83 2.91
C SER A 6 -9.60 9.47 2.24
N ALA A 7 -9.44 10.66 1.67
CA ALA A 7 -10.44 11.30 0.82
C ALA A 7 -10.72 10.51 -0.49
N GLY A 8 -10.27 9.25 -0.56
CA GLY A 8 -10.26 8.40 -1.74
C GLY A 8 -11.06 7.13 -1.52
N LYS A 9 -11.47 6.51 -2.64
CA LYS A 9 -12.26 5.28 -2.71
C LYS A 9 -11.54 4.01 -2.15
N ALA A 10 -10.37 4.16 -1.55
CA ALA A 10 -9.61 3.08 -0.92
C ALA A 10 -8.67 3.65 0.17
N GLY A 11 -8.43 2.88 1.23
CA GLY A 11 -7.64 3.30 2.38
C GLY A 11 -7.07 2.14 3.18
N TYR A 12 -6.14 2.45 4.08
CA TYR A 12 -5.49 1.49 4.97
C TYR A 12 -5.74 1.89 6.43
N CYS A 13 -6.12 0.94 7.27
CA CYS A 13 -6.22 1.16 8.71
C CYS A 13 -5.95 -0.10 9.52
N LEU A 14 -5.70 0.08 10.82
CA LEU A 14 -5.58 -1.02 11.77
C LEU A 14 -6.96 -1.36 12.32
N LEU A 15 -7.45 -2.56 12.02
CA LEU A 15 -8.69 -3.10 12.55
C LEU A 15 -8.35 -4.16 13.59
N ASN A 16 -8.71 -3.94 14.86
CA ASN A 16 -8.36 -4.85 15.97
C ASN A 16 -6.85 -5.15 16.09
N GLY A 17 -5.99 -4.22 15.66
CA GLY A 17 -4.54 -4.40 15.62
C GLY A 17 -4.03 -5.08 14.35
N GLU A 18 -4.90 -5.51 13.44
CA GLU A 18 -4.54 -6.13 12.18
C GLU A 18 -4.50 -5.12 11.03
N PRO A 19 -3.42 -5.10 10.22
CA PRO A 19 -3.32 -4.23 9.05
C PRO A 19 -4.37 -4.60 8.01
N THR A 20 -5.34 -3.72 7.78
CA THR A 20 -6.49 -3.98 6.89
C THR A 20 -6.57 -2.92 5.79
N ILE A 21 -6.66 -3.38 4.54
CA ILE A 21 -6.86 -2.53 3.37
C ILE A 21 -8.34 -2.56 2.97
N PHE A 22 -8.96 -1.39 2.89
CA PHE A 22 -10.34 -1.20 2.44
C PHE A 22 -10.35 -0.66 1.01
N ILE A 23 -11.15 -1.29 0.16
CA ILE A 23 -11.32 -0.90 -1.24
C ILE A 23 -12.81 -0.80 -1.55
N ASP A 24 -13.26 0.34 -2.06
CA ASP A 24 -14.65 0.53 -2.48
C ASP A 24 -14.98 -0.40 -3.66
N GLN A 25 -16.03 -1.20 -3.50
CA GLN A 25 -16.48 -2.16 -4.50
C GLN A 25 -16.96 -1.50 -5.80
N ARG A 26 -17.33 -0.21 -5.75
CA ARG A 26 -17.74 0.58 -6.92
C ARG A 26 -16.57 0.95 -7.83
N MET A 27 -15.33 0.72 -7.41
CA MET A 27 -14.14 0.92 -8.23
C MET A 27 -14.03 -0.14 -9.34
N THR A 28 -13.55 0.27 -10.52
CA THR A 28 -13.22 -0.68 -11.58
C THR A 28 -12.10 -1.62 -11.15
N LEU A 29 -11.98 -2.80 -11.76
CA LEU A 29 -10.92 -3.76 -11.43
C LEU A 29 -9.53 -3.11 -11.50
N LYS A 30 -9.28 -2.31 -12.55
CA LYS A 30 -8.02 -1.57 -12.73
C LYS A 30 -7.76 -0.59 -11.59
N GLN A 31 -8.79 0.14 -11.16
CA GLN A 31 -8.67 1.08 -10.03
C GLN A 31 -8.38 0.35 -8.72
N ARG A 32 -9.03 -0.80 -8.48
CA ARG A 32 -8.81 -1.62 -7.28
C ARG A 32 -7.39 -2.19 -7.24
N ALA A 33 -6.91 -2.72 -8.37
CA ALA A 33 -5.56 -3.22 -8.50
C ALA A 33 -4.51 -2.13 -8.23
N ALA A 34 -4.69 -0.93 -8.80
CA ALA A 34 -3.80 0.20 -8.57
C ALA A 34 -3.82 0.67 -7.10
N ALA A 35 -4.99 0.74 -6.48
CA ALA A 35 -5.12 1.09 -5.06
C ALA A 35 -4.45 0.05 -4.15
N LEU A 36 -4.63 -1.24 -4.45
CA LEU A 36 -4.00 -2.32 -3.71
C LEU A 36 -2.47 -2.28 -3.85
N ALA A 37 -1.94 -2.10 -5.06
CA ALA A 37 -0.50 -2.00 -5.31
C ALA A 37 0.14 -0.84 -4.53
N ARG A 38 -0.49 0.34 -4.51
CA ARG A 38 -0.06 1.50 -3.71
C ARG A 38 -0.07 1.24 -2.20
N MET A 39 -0.97 0.41 -1.70
CA MET A 39 -0.98 0.07 -0.28
C MET A 39 0.05 -1.01 0.05
N LEU A 40 0.17 -2.03 -0.80
CA LEU A 40 1.17 -3.09 -0.67
C LEU A 40 2.61 -2.56 -0.71
N CYS A 41 2.88 -1.48 -1.45
CA CYS A 41 4.21 -0.88 -1.53
C CYS A 41 4.75 -0.35 -0.19
N ARG A 42 3.86 -0.10 0.78
CA ARG A 42 4.16 0.33 2.15
C ARG A 42 4.51 -0.84 3.08
N PHE A 43 4.28 -2.08 2.63
CA PHE A 43 4.65 -3.28 3.37
C PHE A 43 5.95 -3.88 2.83
N ASP A 44 6.60 -4.66 3.68
CA ASP A 44 7.66 -5.54 3.25
C ASP A 44 7.07 -6.81 2.63
N CYS A 45 7.14 -6.91 1.30
CA CYS A 45 6.67 -8.07 0.56
C CYS A 45 7.81 -9.01 0.14
N GLU A 46 9.03 -8.81 0.62
CA GLU A 46 10.20 -9.60 0.20
C GLU A 46 10.09 -11.08 0.62
N GLY A 47 9.42 -11.35 1.75
CA GLY A 47 9.18 -12.70 2.24
C GLY A 47 8.02 -13.46 1.57
N VAL A 48 7.31 -12.85 0.60
CA VAL A 48 6.11 -13.45 -0.01
C VAL A 48 6.29 -13.65 -1.50
N PHE A 49 5.86 -14.82 -1.99
CA PHE A 49 5.77 -15.04 -3.43
C PHE A 49 4.68 -14.16 -4.02
N LEU A 50 5.09 -13.25 -4.91
CA LEU A 50 4.22 -12.43 -5.71
C LEU A 50 4.56 -12.66 -7.19
N PRO A 51 3.55 -12.81 -8.06
CA PRO A 51 3.81 -12.89 -9.50
C PRO A 51 4.64 -11.69 -9.98
N PRO A 52 5.54 -11.85 -10.98
CA PRO A 52 6.42 -10.77 -11.43
C PRO A 52 5.68 -9.49 -11.80
N VAL A 53 4.54 -9.61 -12.48
CA VAL A 53 3.66 -8.49 -12.84
C VAL A 53 3.15 -7.71 -11.63
N VAL A 54 2.92 -8.40 -10.49
CA VAL A 54 2.48 -7.76 -9.25
C VAL A 54 3.63 -7.01 -8.58
N ARG A 55 4.86 -7.56 -8.63
CA ARG A 55 6.06 -6.88 -8.11
C ARG A 55 6.32 -5.58 -8.87
N SER A 56 6.28 -5.61 -10.21
CA SER A 56 6.43 -4.40 -11.02
C SER A 56 5.42 -3.31 -10.65
N LEU A 57 4.14 -3.65 -10.45
CA LEU A 57 3.12 -2.69 -10.03
C LEU A 57 3.35 -2.11 -8.63
N ILE A 58 3.95 -2.89 -7.73
CA ILE A 58 4.31 -2.44 -6.38
C ILE A 58 5.51 -1.49 -6.44
N ASP A 59 6.52 -1.83 -7.24
CA ASP A 59 7.72 -1.00 -7.42
C ASP A 59 7.38 0.35 -8.08
N GLU A 60 6.56 0.34 -9.14
CA GLU A 60 6.01 1.56 -9.75
C GLU A 60 5.24 2.40 -8.71
N GLY A 61 4.52 1.73 -7.80
CA GLY A 61 3.83 2.38 -6.69
C GLY A 61 4.77 3.05 -5.67
N ARG A 62 5.95 2.48 -5.41
CA ARG A 62 6.97 3.10 -4.53
C ARG A 62 7.58 4.34 -5.15
N GLU A 63 7.88 4.29 -6.44
CA GLU A 63 8.44 5.43 -7.18
C GLU A 63 7.48 6.63 -7.16
N LEU A 64 6.18 6.39 -7.34
CA LEU A 64 5.15 7.44 -7.32
C LEU A 64 4.91 8.04 -5.93
N GLU A 65 5.06 7.26 -4.85
CA GLU A 65 4.90 7.73 -3.47
C GLU A 65 6.19 8.36 -2.91
N GLY A 66 7.31 8.31 -3.64
CA GLY A 66 8.61 8.80 -3.16
C GLY A 66 9.17 7.98 -1.99
N LEU A 67 8.75 6.72 -1.85
CA LEU A 67 9.18 5.84 -0.77
C LEU A 67 10.56 5.26 -1.10
N PRO A 68 11.54 5.31 -0.17
CA PRO A 68 12.83 4.68 -0.40
C PRO A 68 12.66 3.16 -0.56
N HIS A 69 13.38 2.56 -1.52
CA HIS A 69 13.58 1.12 -1.57
C HIS A 69 14.22 0.68 -0.24
N GLY A 70 13.42 0.05 0.62
CA GLY A 70 13.74 -0.13 2.04
C GLY A 70 15.07 -0.85 2.28
N GLY A 71 16.06 -0.11 2.79
CA GLY A 71 16.99 -0.61 3.80
C GLY A 71 16.39 -0.40 5.18
N ASN A 72 16.55 -1.39 6.06
CA ASN A 72 15.98 -1.46 7.42
C ASN A 72 16.08 -0.18 8.26
N GLY A 73 15.06 0.06 9.08
CA GLY A 73 15.18 0.71 10.39
C GLY A 73 14.44 2.03 10.54
N ASN A 74 13.42 2.06 11.42
CA ASN A 74 12.98 3.19 12.25
C ASN A 74 13.28 4.61 11.70
N GLY A 75 12.74 4.96 10.53
CA GLY A 75 12.97 6.25 9.88
C GLY A 75 11.81 7.21 10.11
N ARG A 76 12.01 8.17 11.02
CA ARG A 76 11.21 9.41 11.14
C ARG A 76 11.04 10.09 9.77
N PRO A 77 9.84 10.58 9.39
CA PRO A 77 9.69 11.30 8.12
C PRO A 77 10.46 12.63 8.13
N PRO A 78 10.96 13.10 6.97
CA PRO A 78 11.67 14.37 6.83
C PRO A 78 10.75 15.58 7.08
N PRO A 79 11.32 16.78 7.36
CA PRO A 79 10.60 17.95 7.90
C PRO A 79 9.52 18.53 6.99
#